data_AF-A0A165LQR1-F1
#
_entry.id   AF-A0A165LQR1-F1
#
_cell.length_a   1.000
_cell.length_b   1.000
_cell.length_c   1.000
_cell.angle_alpha   90.00
_cell.angle_beta   90.00
_cell.angle_gamma   90.00
#
_symmetry.space_group_name_H-M   'P 1'
#
loop_
_entity.id
_entity.type
_entity.pdbx_description
1 polymer ?
#
loop_
_entity_poly.entity_id
_entity_poly.type
_entity_poly.pdbx_seq_one_letter_code
_entity_poly.pdbx_strand_id
1 'polypeptide(L)'
;MSILFLDFDGVLHPEHCHASKHFCCLPILEDALRHVPACQVVITSTWRLEKSFEDLLQRFSLDITALIDGVTPRYCELVNVPNTLVGYDREAECHAWLWANKLPHCNWVAVDDRSWLYRPFCKSLFLVDGRTGLTQATGSQLAARLQSLF
;
A
#
# COMPACT_ATOMS: atom_id res chain seq x y z
N MET A 1 -8.92 -13.45 4.40
CA MET A 1 -7.89 -12.50 4.89
C MET A 1 -7.45 -11.68 3.70
N SER A 2 -7.54 -10.35 3.78
CA SER A 2 -7.14 -9.44 2.71
C SER A 2 -5.84 -8.72 3.10
N ILE A 3 -5.02 -8.42 2.10
CA ILE A 3 -3.76 -7.68 2.29
C ILE A 3 -3.83 -6.38 1.49
N LEU A 4 -3.55 -5.26 2.15
CA LEU A 4 -3.38 -3.95 1.54
C LEU A 4 -1.89 -3.59 1.53
N PHE A 5 -1.32 -3.41 0.35
CA PHE A 5 -0.02 -2.78 0.17
C PHE A 5 -0.20 -1.27 0.02
N LEU A 6 0.50 -0.47 0.82
CA LEU A 6 0.22 0.95 0.99
C LEU A 6 1.42 1.83 0.61
N ASP A 7 1.26 2.64 -0.44
CA ASP A 7 2.12 3.79 -0.70
C ASP A 7 1.64 5.05 0.06
N PHE A 8 2.49 6.08 0.16
CA PHE A 8 2.22 7.31 0.91
C PHE A 8 2.14 8.54 -0.01
N ASP A 9 3.20 8.84 -0.77
CA ASP A 9 3.24 10.05 -1.61
C ASP A 9 2.31 9.85 -2.80
N GLY A 10 1.41 10.80 -3.06
CA GLY A 10 0.37 10.60 -4.07
C GLY A 10 -0.81 9.74 -3.60
N VAL A 11 -0.77 9.18 -2.39
CA VAL A 11 -1.86 8.39 -1.78
C VAL A 11 -2.42 9.08 -0.54
N LEU A 12 -1.59 9.27 0.48
CA LEU A 12 -1.98 9.87 1.78
C LEU A 12 -1.84 11.39 1.78
N HIS A 13 -1.32 11.95 0.70
CA HIS A 13 -1.24 13.36 0.37
C HIS A 13 -0.85 13.49 -1.10
N PRO A 14 -1.04 14.66 -1.75
CA PRO A 14 -0.55 14.86 -3.11
C PRO A 14 0.97 14.67 -3.22
N GLU A 15 1.43 13.99 -4.27
CA GLU A 15 2.85 13.63 -4.49
C GLU A 15 3.78 14.85 -4.42
N HIS A 16 3.32 16.00 -4.90
CA HIS A 16 4.06 17.25 -4.90
C HIS A 16 3.41 18.27 -3.98
N CYS A 17 3.33 17.94 -2.69
CA CYS A 17 2.84 18.86 -1.66
C CYS A 17 3.95 19.33 -0.71
N HIS A 18 3.69 20.41 0.00
CA HIS A 18 4.56 20.86 1.08
C HIS A 18 4.47 19.90 2.27
N ALA A 19 5.55 19.70 3.02
CA ALA A 19 5.61 18.73 4.12
C ALA A 19 4.53 18.92 5.21
N SER A 20 4.01 20.14 5.37
CA SER A 20 2.88 20.44 6.27
C SER A 20 1.54 19.81 5.83
N LYS A 21 1.47 19.28 4.62
CA LYS A 21 0.32 18.56 4.05
C LYS A 21 0.50 17.05 4.03
N HIS A 22 1.67 16.52 4.42
CA HIS A 22 1.85 15.09 4.52
C HIS A 22 0.77 14.45 5.38
N PHE A 23 0.25 13.30 4.95
CA PHE A 23 -0.81 12.54 5.61
C PHE A 23 -2.16 13.29 5.72
N CYS A 24 -2.41 14.33 4.94
CA CYS A 24 -3.72 15.03 4.97
C CYS A 24 -4.90 14.13 4.57
N CYS A 25 -4.65 13.05 3.81
CA CYS A 25 -5.64 12.05 3.41
C CYS A 25 -5.62 10.80 4.30
N LEU A 26 -4.75 10.74 5.32
CA LEU A 26 -4.69 9.60 6.24
C LEU A 26 -6.05 9.29 6.90
N PRO A 27 -6.84 10.27 7.39
CA PRO A 27 -8.14 9.98 8.00
C PRO A 27 -9.10 9.21 7.06
N ILE A 28 -8.97 9.40 5.74
CA ILE A 28 -9.78 8.71 4.73
C ILE A 28 -9.37 7.23 4.63
N LEU A 29 -8.06 6.96 4.63
CA LEU A 29 -7.56 5.58 4.65
C LEU A 29 -7.98 4.88 5.93
N GLU A 30 -7.79 5.51 7.09
CA GLU A 30 -8.12 4.89 8.37
C GLU A 30 -9.62 4.57 8.48
N ASP A 31 -10.49 5.47 8.02
CA ASP A 31 -11.92 5.20 7.94
C ASP A 31 -12.23 3.98 7.05
N ALA A 32 -11.63 3.91 5.86
CA ALA A 32 -11.79 2.75 4.97
C ALA A 32 -11.34 1.44 5.62
N LEU A 33 -10.21 1.44 6.34
CA LEU A 33 -9.68 0.26 7.03
C LEU A 33 -10.54 -0.17 8.22
N ARG A 34 -11.16 0.76 8.95
CA ARG A 34 -12.09 0.44 10.05
C ARG A 34 -13.33 -0.33 9.57
N HIS A 35 -13.72 -0.18 8.31
CA HIS A 35 -14.78 -0.99 7.70
C HIS A 35 -14.33 -2.41 7.33
N VAL A 36 -13.04 -2.71 7.44
CA VAL A 36 -12.44 -4.00 7.06
C VAL A 36 -11.38 -4.44 8.10
N PRO A 37 -11.75 -4.66 9.37
CA PRO A 37 -10.80 -4.91 10.46
C PRO A 37 -9.98 -6.22 10.32
N ALA A 38 -10.38 -7.11 9.40
CA ALA A 38 -9.64 -8.32 9.08
C ALA A 38 -8.57 -8.12 7.98
N CYS A 39 -8.37 -6.88 7.52
CA CYS A 39 -7.34 -6.53 6.55
C CYS A 39 -5.99 -6.34 7.25
N GLN A 40 -4.94 -6.94 6.70
CA GLN A 40 -3.56 -6.63 7.05
C GLN A 40 -3.03 -5.54 6.12
N VAL A 41 -2.20 -4.64 6.64
CA VAL A 41 -1.59 -3.54 5.89
C VAL A 41 -0.08 -3.74 5.85
N VAL A 42 0.53 -3.62 4.68
CA VAL A 42 1.98 -3.69 4.50
C VAL A 42 2.43 -2.42 3.82
N ILE A 43 3.37 -1.70 4.42
CA ILE A 43 3.83 -0.43 3.85
C ILE A 43 4.79 -0.71 2.70
N THR A 44 4.47 -0.16 1.53
CA THR A 44 5.33 -0.21 0.34
C THR A 44 6.02 1.11 0.02
N SER A 45 5.60 2.21 0.68
CA SER A 45 6.19 3.53 0.46
C SER A 45 7.72 3.51 0.50
N THR A 46 8.35 4.36 -0.33
CA THR A 46 9.80 4.59 -0.28
C THR A 46 10.26 5.16 1.06
N TRP A 47 9.35 5.70 1.88
CA TRP A 47 9.67 6.15 3.24
C TRP A 47 10.26 5.04 4.11
N ARG A 48 9.89 3.76 3.87
CA ARG A 48 10.47 2.61 4.57
C ARG A 48 11.97 2.43 4.31
N LEU A 49 12.51 3.06 3.28
CA LEU A 49 13.93 3.00 2.95
C LEU A 49 14.76 3.93 3.84
N GLU A 50 14.13 4.96 4.41
CA GLU A 50 14.78 6.05 5.13
C GLU A 50 14.34 6.16 6.60
N LYS A 51 13.18 5.58 6.95
CA LYS A 51 12.59 5.61 8.29
C LYS A 51 12.56 4.21 8.90
N SER A 52 12.71 4.14 10.23
CA SER A 52 12.46 2.90 10.96
C SER A 52 10.99 2.51 10.87
N PHE A 53 10.69 1.23 11.06
CA PHE A 53 9.31 0.77 11.06
C PHE A 53 8.50 1.45 12.18
N GLU A 54 9.10 1.63 13.35
CA GLU A 54 8.49 2.32 14.49
C GLU A 54 8.12 3.78 14.16
N ASP A 55 8.99 4.51 13.44
CA ASP A 55 8.72 5.89 13.02
C ASP A 55 7.56 5.97 12.02
N LEU A 56 7.39 4.95 11.18
CA LEU A 56 6.26 4.86 10.25
C LEU A 56 4.95 4.62 11.02
N LEU A 57 4.96 3.70 11.98
CA LEU A 57 3.78 3.37 12.79
C LEU A 57 3.25 4.58 13.58
N GLN A 58 4.14 5.46 14.06
CA GLN A 58 3.75 6.69 14.77
C GLN A 58 2.88 7.65 13.95
N ARG A 59 2.74 7.45 12.63
CA ARG A 59 1.85 8.25 11.78
C ARG A 59 0.39 7.84 11.90
N PHE A 60 0.11 6.62 12.31
CA PHE A 60 -1.23 6.01 12.30
C PHE A 60 -1.87 6.04 13.68
N SER A 61 -3.20 5.99 13.72
CA SER A 61 -3.93 5.72 14.95
C SER A 61 -3.63 4.32 15.51
N LEU A 62 -3.85 4.12 16.80
CA LEU A 62 -3.49 2.86 17.48
C LEU A 62 -4.22 1.63 16.92
N ASP A 63 -5.50 1.79 16.58
CA ASP A 63 -6.31 0.74 15.96
C ASP A 63 -5.81 0.36 14.57
N ILE A 64 -5.29 1.32 13.80
CA ILE A 64 -4.74 1.10 12.47
C ILE A 64 -3.32 0.54 12.54
N THR A 65 -2.51 0.99 13.50
CA THR A 65 -1.19 0.43 13.79
C THR A 65 -1.26 -1.08 14.04
N ALA A 66 -2.31 -1.55 14.72
CA ALA A 66 -2.53 -2.98 14.96
C ALA A 66 -2.82 -3.80 13.68
N LEU A 67 -3.19 -3.14 12.58
CA LEU A 67 -3.40 -3.77 11.28
C LEU A 67 -2.11 -3.83 10.44
N ILE A 68 -1.08 -3.05 10.78
CA ILE A 68 0.15 -2.94 9.98
C ILE A 68 1.11 -4.09 10.31
N ASP A 69 1.33 -4.95 9.33
CA ASP A 69 2.17 -6.15 9.39
C ASP A 69 3.47 -5.96 8.61
N GLY A 70 4.24 -4.94 9.00
CA GLY A 70 5.57 -4.67 8.45
C GLY A 70 5.58 -3.89 7.14
N VAL A 71 6.68 -4.07 6.40
CA VAL A 71 7.01 -3.32 5.18
C VAL A 71 7.53 -4.26 4.09
N THR A 72 7.43 -3.89 2.82
CA THR A 72 8.00 -4.71 1.74
C THR A 72 9.53 -4.65 1.71
N PRO A 73 10.20 -5.71 1.22
CA PRO A 73 11.64 -5.68 0.95
C PRO A 73 11.99 -4.62 -0.11
N ARG A 74 13.28 -4.33 -0.28
CA ARG A 74 13.76 -3.44 -1.34
C ARG A 74 13.89 -4.22 -2.64
N TYR A 75 13.41 -3.66 -3.75
CA TYR A 75 13.51 -4.30 -5.05
C TYR A 75 14.94 -4.76 -5.41
N CYS A 76 15.95 -3.92 -5.14
CA CYS A 76 17.36 -4.23 -5.43
C CYS A 76 17.96 -5.38 -4.59
N GLU A 77 17.30 -5.77 -3.50
CA GLU A 77 17.71 -6.88 -2.63
C GLU A 77 16.99 -8.19 -3.00
N LEU A 78 16.03 -8.15 -3.93
CA LEU A 78 15.28 -9.32 -4.34
C LEU A 78 16.14 -10.28 -5.16
N VAL A 79 16.09 -11.56 -4.78
CA VAL A 79 16.67 -12.67 -5.54
C VAL A 79 15.59 -13.36 -6.36
N ASN A 80 15.93 -13.80 -7.57
CA ASN A 80 15.04 -14.55 -8.46
C ASN A 80 13.71 -13.85 -8.79
N VAL A 81 13.76 -12.53 -9.05
CA VAL A 81 12.59 -11.80 -9.56
C VAL A 81 12.11 -12.44 -10.87
N PRO A 82 10.84 -12.88 -10.98
CA PRO A 82 10.32 -13.45 -12.21
C PRO A 82 10.50 -12.49 -13.38
N ASN A 83 10.91 -12.99 -14.56
CA ASN A 83 11.10 -12.16 -15.76
C ASN A 83 9.88 -11.29 -16.10
N THR A 84 8.67 -11.75 -15.76
CA THR A 84 7.43 -11.00 -15.97
C THR A 84 7.30 -9.76 -15.09
N LEU A 85 8.01 -9.70 -13.97
CA LEU A 85 7.99 -8.61 -12.99
C LEU A 85 9.21 -7.69 -13.08
N VAL A 86 10.16 -7.99 -13.98
CA VAL A 86 11.31 -7.12 -14.22
C VAL A 86 10.81 -5.78 -14.78
N GLY A 87 11.15 -4.69 -14.09
CA GLY A 87 10.70 -3.33 -14.42
C GLY A 87 9.36 -2.94 -13.80
N TYR A 88 8.76 -3.82 -13.00
CA TYR A 88 7.54 -3.57 -12.23
C TYR A 88 7.85 -3.70 -10.74
N ASP A 89 8.73 -2.82 -10.27
CA ASP A 89 9.44 -2.95 -9.00
C ASP A 89 8.50 -3.12 -7.81
N ARG A 90 7.41 -2.35 -7.77
CA ARG A 90 6.49 -2.35 -6.64
C ARG A 90 5.65 -3.62 -6.60
N GLU A 91 5.21 -4.12 -7.75
CA GLU A 91 4.53 -5.41 -7.84
C GLU A 91 5.47 -6.56 -7.41
N ALA A 92 6.74 -6.52 -7.82
CA ALA A 92 7.74 -7.49 -7.41
C ALA A 92 7.99 -7.49 -5.89
N GLU A 93 8.09 -6.30 -5.28
CA GLU A 93 8.21 -6.13 -3.83
C GLU A 93 7.02 -6.72 -3.07
N CYS A 94 5.79 -6.47 -3.55
CA CYS A 94 4.56 -7.04 -2.99
C CYS A 94 4.58 -8.57 -3.05
N HIS A 95 4.91 -9.13 -4.23
CA HIS A 95 5.03 -10.58 -4.39
C HIS A 95 6.09 -11.15 -3.46
N ALA A 96 7.28 -10.55 -3.39
CA ALA A 96 8.35 -11.02 -2.52
C ALA A 96 7.93 -11.08 -1.05
N TRP A 97 7.20 -10.06 -0.57
CA TRP A 97 6.64 -10.07 0.78
C TRP A 97 5.62 -11.20 0.97
N LEU A 98 4.71 -11.42 0.02
CA LEU A 98 3.73 -12.52 0.09
C LEU A 98 4.42 -13.89 0.17
N TRP A 99 5.47 -14.11 -0.64
CA TRP A 99 6.24 -15.35 -0.63
C TRP A 99 6.97 -15.56 0.69
N ALA A 100 7.65 -14.53 1.21
CA ALA A 100 8.37 -14.60 2.47
C ALA A 100 7.45 -14.93 3.66
N ASN A 101 6.20 -14.43 3.61
CA ASN A 101 5.21 -14.67 4.64
C ASN A 101 4.34 -15.93 4.41
N LYS A 102 4.65 -16.74 3.39
CA LYS A 102 3.90 -17.97 3.04
C LYS A 102 2.43 -17.70 2.68
N LEU A 103 2.17 -16.54 2.07
CA LEU A 103 0.85 -16.10 1.62
C LEU A 103 0.77 -15.88 0.09
N PRO A 104 1.43 -16.68 -0.79
CA PRO A 104 1.48 -16.40 -2.23
C PRO A 104 0.12 -16.50 -2.94
N HIS A 105 -0.87 -17.13 -2.29
CA HIS A 105 -2.23 -17.33 -2.82
C HIS A 105 -3.23 -16.32 -2.27
N CYS A 106 -2.84 -15.47 -1.32
CA CYS A 106 -3.75 -14.50 -0.75
C CYS A 106 -4.07 -13.40 -1.76
N ASN A 107 -5.35 -13.04 -1.81
CA ASN A 107 -5.79 -11.87 -2.55
C ASN A 107 -5.24 -10.61 -1.87
N TRP A 108 -4.72 -9.70 -2.68
CA TRP A 108 -4.15 -8.44 -2.20
C TRP A 108 -4.54 -7.29 -3.13
N VAL A 109 -4.53 -6.10 -2.55
CA VAL A 109 -4.68 -4.83 -3.24
C VAL A 109 -3.48 -3.96 -2.90
N ALA A 110 -2.93 -3.23 -3.87
CA ALA A 110 -2.01 -2.13 -3.61
C ALA A 110 -2.72 -0.81 -3.90
N VAL A 111 -2.60 0.17 -3.00
CA VAL A 111 -3.01 1.55 -3.27
C VAL A 111 -1.77 2.36 -3.55
N ASP A 112 -1.72 2.92 -4.76
CA ASP A 112 -0.55 3.58 -5.32
C ASP A 112 -1.00 4.53 -6.44
N ASP A 113 -0.26 5.61 -6.68
CA ASP A 113 -0.52 6.57 -7.76
C ASP A 113 0.31 6.28 -9.02
N ARG A 114 1.37 5.46 -8.89
CA ARG A 114 2.32 5.19 -9.97
C ARG A 114 2.04 3.87 -10.67
N SER A 115 1.11 3.93 -11.63
CA SER A 115 0.73 2.77 -12.45
C SER A 115 1.88 2.00 -13.10
N TRP A 116 2.98 2.68 -13.49
CA TRP A 116 4.13 2.05 -14.15
C TRP A 116 5.00 1.17 -13.24
N LEU A 117 4.78 1.19 -11.92
CA LEU A 117 5.46 0.28 -10.99
C LEU A 117 4.80 -1.11 -10.93
N TYR A 118 3.70 -1.30 -11.67
CA TYR A 118 2.92 -2.52 -11.75
C TYR A 118 2.75 -2.93 -13.21
N ARG A 119 2.52 -4.21 -13.46
CA ARG A 119 2.25 -4.71 -14.82
C ARG A 119 1.02 -4.04 -15.41
N PRO A 120 0.96 -3.88 -16.75
CA PRO A 120 -0.26 -3.47 -17.42
C PRO A 120 -1.46 -4.32 -16.99
N PHE A 121 -2.57 -3.66 -16.68
CA PHE A 121 -3.82 -4.29 -16.23
C PHE A 121 -3.70 -5.10 -14.92
N CYS A 122 -2.75 -4.75 -14.05
CA CYS A 122 -2.65 -5.35 -12.71
C CYS A 122 -3.95 -5.14 -11.92
N LYS A 123 -4.75 -6.21 -11.77
CA LYS A 123 -6.06 -6.17 -11.10
C LYS A 123 -5.96 -5.88 -9.59
N SER A 124 -4.79 -6.09 -9.01
CA SER A 124 -4.51 -5.79 -7.61
C SER A 124 -4.18 -4.32 -7.38
N LEU A 125 -3.83 -3.56 -8.42
CA LEU A 125 -3.59 -2.13 -8.28
C LEU A 125 -4.93 -1.37 -8.17
N PHE A 126 -5.11 -0.70 -7.04
CA PHE A 126 -6.07 0.35 -6.84
C PHE A 126 -5.38 1.69 -7.10
N LEU A 127 -5.44 2.14 -8.35
CA LEU A 127 -4.79 3.35 -8.80
C LEU A 127 -5.52 4.60 -8.28
N VAL A 128 -4.78 5.54 -7.68
CA VAL A 128 -5.29 6.84 -7.25
C VAL A 128 -4.67 7.99 -8.05
N ASP A 129 -5.32 9.15 -8.06
CA ASP A 129 -4.74 10.36 -8.66
C ASP A 129 -3.71 10.98 -7.69
N GLY A 130 -2.42 10.88 -8.04
CA GLY A 130 -1.31 11.41 -7.25
C GLY A 130 -1.36 12.92 -6.99
N ARG A 131 -2.16 13.68 -7.75
CA ARG A 131 -2.36 15.12 -7.54
C ARG A 131 -3.28 15.43 -6.36
N THR A 132 -4.11 14.47 -5.96
CA THR A 132 -5.08 14.65 -4.86
C THR A 132 -4.85 13.67 -3.73
N GLY A 133 -4.29 12.49 -4.00
CA GLY A 133 -4.33 11.37 -3.07
C GLY A 133 -5.73 10.76 -2.97
N LEU A 134 -5.96 10.04 -1.88
CA LEU A 134 -7.25 9.50 -1.52
C LEU A 134 -8.26 10.64 -1.29
N THR A 135 -9.46 10.41 -1.80
CA THR A 135 -10.65 11.24 -1.59
C THR A 135 -11.68 10.40 -0.86
N GLN A 136 -12.72 11.02 -0.29
CA GLN A 136 -13.78 10.26 0.37
C GLN A 136 -14.41 9.22 -0.57
N ALA A 137 -14.63 9.58 -1.84
CA ALA A 137 -15.17 8.67 -2.83
C ALA A 137 -14.24 7.46 -3.10
N THR A 138 -12.94 7.70 -3.28
CA THR A 138 -11.98 6.62 -3.52
C THR A 138 -11.71 5.79 -2.26
N GLY A 139 -11.80 6.38 -1.07
CA GLY A 139 -11.76 5.68 0.22
C GLY A 139 -12.92 4.67 0.37
N SER A 140 -14.15 5.09 0.07
CA SER A 140 -15.30 4.16 0.07
C SER A 140 -15.15 3.04 -0.97
N GLN A 141 -14.62 3.35 -2.15
CA GLN A 141 -14.34 2.34 -3.19
C GLN A 141 -13.25 1.37 -2.75
N LEU A 142 -12.21 1.86 -2.07
CA LEU A 142 -11.15 1.02 -1.51
C LEU A 142 -11.70 0.06 -0.45
N ALA A 143 -12.53 0.55 0.48
CA ALA A 143 -13.16 -0.30 1.49
C ALA A 143 -13.99 -1.41 0.83
N ALA A 144 -14.85 -1.06 -0.15
CA ALA A 144 -15.64 -2.05 -0.88
C ALA A 144 -14.75 -3.07 -1.64
N ARG A 145 -13.65 -2.59 -2.22
CA ARG A 145 -12.69 -3.47 -2.91
C ARG A 145 -12.05 -4.46 -1.95
N LEU A 146 -11.61 -4.01 -0.77
CA LEU A 146 -11.01 -4.87 0.25
C LEU A 146 -12.02 -5.89 0.82
N GLN A 147 -13.28 -5.47 1.04
CA GLN A 147 -14.35 -6.38 1.48
C GLN A 147 -14.64 -7.48 0.45
N SER A 148 -14.51 -7.18 -0.85
CA SER A 148 -14.73 -8.16 -1.93
C SER A 148 -13.64 -9.23 -2.06
N LEU A 149 -12.53 -9.11 -1.32
CA LEU A 149 -11.44 -10.10 -1.35
C LEU A 149 -11.66 -11.30 -0.40
N PHE A 150 -12.69 -11.21 0.44
CA PHE A 150 -13.11 -12.26 1.37
C PHE A 150 -14.02 -13.29 0.72
#